data_AF-A0A2A4S4X0-F1
#
_entry.id   AF-A0A2A4S4X0-F1
#
_cell.length_a   1.000
_cell.length_b   1.000
_cell.length_c   1.000
_cell.angle_alpha   90.00
_cell.angle_beta   90.00
_cell.angle_gamma   90.00
#
_symmetry.space_group_name_H-M   'P 1'
#
loop_
_entity.id
_entity.type
_entity.pdbx_description
1 polymer ?
#
loop_
_entity_poly.entity_id
_entity_poly.type
_entity_poly.pdbx_seq_one_letter_code
_entity_poly.pdbx_strand_id
1 'polypeptide(L)'
;MEWLRPLIGLTVRTLMGVLIGGTFGFLGVGIGWGSFVFFGARSGDTLLLFFIGGASVGVAGGVFLAWLNLDGNSAGRLIVMGSLLLLAAAGGSWGGYQFGSAQDVPCCATADVTPITYIVIGAIVATSVAALLLNLSHRALLLFRR
;
A
#
# COMPACT_ATOMS: atom_id res chain seq x y z
N MET A 1 -31.20 11.95 1.66
CA MET A 1 -29.73 11.87 1.85
C MET A 1 -29.23 10.48 2.28
N GLU A 2 -30.06 9.43 2.24
CA GLU A 2 -29.72 8.10 2.76
C GLU A 2 -28.75 7.31 1.87
N TRP A 3 -28.76 7.58 0.55
CA TRP A 3 -27.82 7.02 -0.43
C TRP A 3 -26.40 7.60 -0.33
N LEU A 4 -26.23 8.80 0.24
CA LEU A 4 -24.92 9.46 0.32
C LEU A 4 -24.08 8.94 1.49
N ARG A 5 -24.74 8.48 2.57
CA ARG A 5 -24.10 7.91 3.76
C ARG A 5 -23.09 6.78 3.47
N PRO A 6 -23.41 5.75 2.68
CA PRO A 6 -22.46 4.68 2.37
C PRO A 6 -21.26 5.19 1.54
N LEU A 7 -21.50 6.11 0.59
CA LEU A 7 -20.45 6.71 -0.23
C LEU A 7 -19.47 7.53 0.62
N ILE A 8 -19.99 8.39 1.50
CA ILE A 8 -19.15 9.21 2.40
C ILE A 8 -18.30 8.31 3.31
N GLY A 9 -18.89 7.25 3.88
CA GLY A 9 -18.14 6.31 4.72
C GLY A 9 -17.00 5.60 3.98
N LEU A 10 -17.23 5.23 2.72
CA LEU A 10 -16.20 4.65 1.84
C LEU A 10 -15.09 5.66 1.52
N THR A 11 -15.45 6.89 1.17
CA THR A 11 -14.47 7.94 0.85
C THR A 11 -13.58 8.26 2.05
N VAL A 12 -14.16 8.42 3.25
CA VAL A 12 -13.40 8.71 4.47
C VAL A 12 -12.45 7.57 4.83
N ARG A 13 -12.89 6.30 4.74
CA ARG A 13 -12.02 5.14 4.99
C ARG A 13 -10.88 5.04 3.98
N THR A 14 -11.15 5.35 2.72
CA THR A 14 -10.13 5.34 1.67
C THR A 14 -9.10 6.45 1.91
N LEU A 15 -9.54 7.67 2.23
CA LEU A 15 -8.65 8.78 2.59
C LEU A 15 -7.78 8.45 3.81
N MET A 16 -8.38 7.89 4.86
CA MET A 16 -7.63 7.44 6.04
C MET A 16 -6.63 6.34 5.68
N GLY A 17 -7.03 5.36 4.85
CA GLY A 17 -6.14 4.32 4.36
C GLY A 17 -4.96 4.86 3.57
N VAL A 18 -5.20 5.84 2.70
CA VAL A 18 -4.14 6.50 1.92
C VAL A 18 -3.17 7.26 2.83
N LEU A 19 -3.68 8.03 3.79
CA LEU A 19 -2.85 8.83 4.69
C LEU A 19 -2.02 7.93 5.63
N ILE A 20 -2.69 7.01 6.35
CA ILE A 20 -2.02 6.11 7.29
C ILE A 20 -1.10 5.15 6.54
N GLY A 21 -1.56 4.59 5.42
CA GLY A 21 -0.76 3.75 4.54
C GLY A 21 0.47 4.47 4.03
N GLY A 22 0.35 5.72 3.58
CA GLY A 22 1.48 6.51 3.12
C GLY A 22 2.50 6.80 4.22
N THR A 23 2.04 7.25 5.40
CA THR A 23 2.94 7.48 6.55
C THR A 23 3.70 6.21 6.93
N PHE A 24 3.00 5.09 7.08
CA PHE A 24 3.66 3.82 7.40
C PHE A 24 4.53 3.30 6.25
N GLY A 25 4.19 3.59 5.00
CA GLY A 25 5.01 3.27 3.83
C GLY A 25 6.37 3.93 3.88
N PHE A 26 6.44 5.24 4.13
CA PHE A 26 7.71 5.95 4.28
C PHE A 26 8.50 5.50 5.52
N LEU A 27 7.82 5.21 6.63
CA LEU A 27 8.47 4.61 7.80
C LEU A 27 9.06 3.24 7.46
N GLY A 28 8.32 2.41 6.72
CA GLY A 28 8.76 1.10 6.26
C GLY A 28 9.97 1.18 5.33
N VAL A 29 10.02 2.16 4.42
CA VAL A 29 11.22 2.46 3.62
C VAL A 29 12.41 2.80 4.51
N GLY A 30 12.22 3.64 5.54
CA GLY A 30 13.27 3.97 6.51
C GLY A 30 13.78 2.74 7.28
N ILE A 31 12.88 1.84 7.69
CA ILE A 31 13.24 0.57 8.33
C ILE A 31 13.99 -0.34 7.35
N GLY A 32 13.55 -0.40 6.08
CA GLY A 32 14.23 -1.15 5.02
C GLY A 32 15.65 -0.64 4.80
N TRP A 33 15.83 0.68 4.74
CA TRP A 33 17.15 1.31 4.68
C TRP A 33 18.02 0.93 5.88
N GLY A 34 17.49 1.08 7.09
CA GLY A 34 18.20 0.72 8.32
C GLY A 34 18.63 -0.74 8.28
N SER A 35 17.73 -1.64 7.87
CA SER A 35 18.02 -3.07 7.73
C SER A 35 19.16 -3.32 6.73
N PHE A 36 19.15 -2.66 5.57
CA PHE A 36 20.23 -2.76 4.58
C PHE A 36 21.59 -2.36 5.18
N VAL A 37 21.64 -1.26 5.94
CA VAL A 37 22.86 -0.77 6.62
C VAL A 37 23.31 -1.75 7.70
N PHE A 38 22.39 -2.22 8.55
CA PHE A 38 22.69 -3.15 9.64
C PHE A 38 23.20 -4.51 9.14
N PHE A 39 22.63 -5.03 8.05
CA PHE A 39 23.10 -6.29 7.45
C PHE A 39 24.35 -6.14 6.58
N GLY A 40 24.88 -4.91 6.41
CA GLY A 40 26.11 -4.65 5.67
C GLY A 40 26.01 -4.98 4.18
N ALA A 41 24.80 -4.99 3.62
CA ALA A 41 24.60 -5.25 2.20
C ALA A 41 25.22 -4.11 1.36
N ARG A 42 25.70 -4.44 0.15
CA ARG A 42 26.41 -3.49 -0.72
C ARG A 42 25.85 -3.37 -2.13
N SER A 43 24.90 -4.21 -2.51
CA SER A 43 24.33 -4.19 -3.85
C SER A 43 23.15 -3.21 -3.93
N GLY A 44 23.06 -2.49 -5.06
CA GLY A 44 21.93 -1.59 -5.33
C GLY A 44 20.60 -2.33 -5.43
N ASP A 45 20.61 -3.54 -5.98
CA ASP A 45 19.41 -4.37 -6.12
C ASP A 45 18.89 -4.84 -4.76
N THR A 46 19.78 -5.18 -3.83
CA THR A 46 19.39 -5.53 -2.46
C THR A 46 18.79 -4.33 -1.75
N LEU A 47 19.34 -3.12 -1.93
CA LEU A 47 18.78 -1.90 -1.37
C LEU A 47 17.37 -1.63 -1.92
N LEU A 48 17.18 -1.81 -3.23
CA LEU A 48 15.87 -1.67 -3.87
C LEU A 48 14.86 -2.65 -3.27
N LEU A 49 15.23 -3.92 -3.10
CA LEU A 49 14.36 -4.93 -2.49
C LEU A 49 13.98 -4.56 -1.06
N PHE A 50 14.90 -4.01 -0.28
CA PHE A 50 14.59 -3.51 1.07
C PHE A 50 13.63 -2.32 1.06
N PHE A 51 13.75 -1.41 0.08
CA PHE A 51 12.78 -0.32 -0.07
C PHE A 51 11.40 -0.81 -0.50
N ILE A 52 11.32 -1.71 -1.48
CA ILE A 52 10.06 -2.30 -1.94
C ILE A 52 9.42 -3.09 -0.80
N GLY A 53 10.18 -3.96 -0.12
CA GLY A 53 9.68 -4.76 1.00
C GLY A 53 9.23 -3.89 2.17
N GLY A 54 10.05 -2.90 2.56
CA GLY A 54 9.74 -1.95 3.62
C GLY A 54 8.49 -1.14 3.32
N ALA A 55 8.40 -0.53 2.14
CA ALA A 55 7.22 0.19 1.69
C ALA A 55 5.98 -0.70 1.67
N SER A 56 6.11 -1.93 1.15
CA SER A 56 4.98 -2.86 1.03
C SER A 56 4.40 -3.24 2.39
N VAL A 57 5.26 -3.60 3.34
CA VAL A 57 4.85 -3.94 4.71
C VAL A 57 4.25 -2.73 5.42
N GLY A 58 4.89 -1.57 5.28
CA GLY A 58 4.41 -0.32 5.86
C GLY A 58 3.02 0.07 5.34
N VAL A 59 2.87 0.19 4.03
CA VAL A 59 1.60 0.56 3.40
C VAL A 59 0.52 -0.47 3.68
N ALA A 60 0.79 -1.77 3.49
CA ALA A 60 -0.20 -2.81 3.75
C ALA A 60 -0.65 -2.79 5.21
N GLY A 61 0.28 -2.62 6.16
CA GLY A 61 -0.04 -2.49 7.58
C GLY A 61 -0.90 -1.26 7.88
N GLY A 62 -0.51 -0.08 7.37
CA GLY A 62 -1.26 1.16 7.59
C GLY A 62 -2.67 1.13 6.98
N VAL A 63 -2.81 0.61 5.76
CA VAL A 63 -4.11 0.42 5.12
C VAL A 63 -4.92 -0.63 5.87
N PHE A 64 -4.32 -1.75 6.26
CA PHE A 64 -5.00 -2.77 7.05
C PHE A 64 -5.58 -2.18 8.34
N LEU A 65 -4.81 -1.35 9.08
CA LEU A 65 -5.28 -0.66 10.28
C LEU A 65 -6.46 0.30 10.00
N ALA A 66 -6.40 1.07 8.91
CA ALA A 66 -7.49 1.96 8.53
C ALA A 66 -8.79 1.22 8.16
N TRP A 67 -8.67 -0.04 7.71
CA TRP A 67 -9.77 -0.88 7.25
C TRP A 67 -10.16 -2.00 8.23
N LEU A 68 -9.51 -2.10 9.40
CA LEU A 68 -9.74 -3.13 10.43
C LEU A 68 -11.20 -3.23 10.93
N ASN A 69 -12.00 -2.19 10.72
CA ASN A 69 -13.42 -2.14 11.11
C ASN A 69 -14.37 -2.74 10.05
N LEU A 70 -13.98 -3.85 9.43
CA LEU A 70 -14.85 -4.71 8.62
C LEU A 70 -15.55 -5.68 9.58
N ASP A 71 -16.80 -5.37 9.91
CA ASP A 71 -17.63 -6.07 10.90
C ASP A 71 -17.63 -7.61 10.68
N GLY A 72 -17.31 -8.35 11.75
CA GLY A 72 -17.38 -9.82 11.80
C GLY A 72 -16.13 -10.56 11.28
N ASN A 73 -14.96 -10.32 11.87
CA ASN A 73 -13.70 -10.92 11.41
C ASN A 73 -13.32 -12.19 12.19
N SER A 74 -13.38 -13.33 11.50
CA SER A 74 -12.65 -14.53 11.93
C SER A 74 -11.15 -14.35 11.65
N ALA A 75 -10.29 -15.01 12.41
CA ALA A 75 -8.83 -14.94 12.24
C ALA A 75 -8.41 -15.24 10.79
N GLY A 76 -9.06 -16.21 10.14
CA GLY A 76 -8.79 -16.55 8.74
C GLY A 76 -9.07 -15.39 7.78
N ARG A 77 -10.11 -14.60 8.01
CA ARG A 77 -10.46 -13.45 7.15
C ARG A 77 -9.46 -12.30 7.30
N LEU A 78 -8.96 -12.07 8.51
CA LEU A 78 -7.89 -11.11 8.77
C LEU A 78 -6.60 -11.51 8.04
N ILE A 79 -6.23 -12.79 8.09
CA ILE A 79 -5.04 -13.31 7.39
C ILE A 79 -5.19 -13.11 5.89
N VAL A 80 -6.31 -13.55 5.29
CA VAL A 80 -6.54 -13.41 3.85
C VAL A 80 -6.49 -11.93 3.42
N MET A 81 -7.14 -11.04 4.17
CA MET A 81 -7.10 -9.60 3.87
C MET A 81 -5.68 -9.04 3.95
N GLY A 82 -4.94 -9.35 5.02
CA GLY A 82 -3.56 -8.91 5.19
C GLY A 82 -2.65 -9.41 4.08
N SER A 83 -2.75 -10.70 3.71
CA SER A 83 -1.99 -11.29 2.61
C SER A 83 -2.29 -10.63 1.26
N LEU A 84 -3.57 -10.37 0.96
CA LEU A 84 -3.96 -9.71 -0.29
C LEU A 84 -3.45 -8.27 -0.35
N LEU A 85 -3.53 -7.53 0.77
CA LEU A 85 -2.98 -6.17 0.83
C LEU A 85 -1.45 -6.18 0.69
N LEU A 86 -0.74 -7.13 1.29
CA LEU A 86 0.70 -7.26 1.12
C LEU A 86 1.08 -7.55 -0.34
N LEU A 87 0.37 -8.47 -1.00
CA LEU A 87 0.60 -8.77 -2.42
C LEU A 87 0.31 -7.57 -3.32
N ALA A 88 -0.80 -6.86 -3.06
CA ALA A 88 -1.15 -5.64 -3.77
C ALA A 88 -0.09 -4.55 -3.54
N ALA A 89 0.41 -4.39 -2.30
CA ALA A 89 1.46 -3.44 -1.99
C ALA A 89 2.77 -3.79 -2.70
N ALA A 90 3.18 -5.06 -2.70
CA ALA A 90 4.39 -5.51 -3.38
C ALA A 90 4.31 -5.29 -4.90
N GLY A 91 3.20 -5.69 -5.52
CA GLY A 91 2.97 -5.45 -6.95
C GLY A 91 2.89 -3.96 -7.29
N GLY A 92 2.22 -3.18 -6.44
CA GLY A 92 2.13 -1.72 -6.57
C GLY A 92 3.48 -1.02 -6.42
N SER A 93 4.28 -1.42 -5.43
CA SER A 93 5.63 -0.90 -5.21
C SER A 93 6.56 -1.22 -6.36
N TRP A 94 6.51 -2.44 -6.87
CA TRP A 94 7.27 -2.83 -8.07
C TRP A 94 6.84 -2.00 -9.29
N GLY A 95 5.53 -1.91 -9.56
CA GLY A 95 5.01 -1.11 -10.67
C GLY A 95 5.34 0.39 -10.54
N GLY A 96 5.29 0.92 -9.32
CA GLY A 96 5.70 2.28 -9.00
C GLY A 96 7.18 2.53 -9.26
N TYR A 97 8.05 1.60 -8.87
CA TYR A 97 9.47 1.67 -9.21
C TYR A 97 9.69 1.73 -10.73
N GLN A 98 9.09 0.80 -11.48
CA GLN A 98 9.24 0.73 -12.94
C GLN A 98 8.77 2.01 -13.63
N PHE A 99 7.67 2.59 -13.15
CA PHE A 99 7.17 3.87 -13.62
C PHE A 99 8.14 5.01 -13.30
N GLY A 100 8.64 5.08 -12.06
CA GLY A 100 9.58 6.11 -11.62
C GLY A 100 10.96 6.02 -12.27
N SER A 101 11.44 4.81 -12.59
CA SER A 101 12.71 4.60 -13.29
C SER A 101 12.68 4.94 -14.77
N ALA A 102 11.49 4.96 -15.38
CA ALA A 102 11.28 5.30 -16.78
C ALA A 102 10.98 6.79 -17.01
N GLN A 103 10.93 7.61 -15.93
CA GLN A 103 10.77 9.05 -16.07
C GLN A 103 12.09 9.67 -16.53
N ASP A 104 12.08 10.26 -17.73
CA ASP A 104 13.23 10.98 -18.27
C ASP A 104 13.50 12.23 -17.44
N VAL A 105 14.61 12.20 -16.69
CA VAL A 105 15.16 13.40 -16.06
C VAL A 105 16.10 14.09 -17.06
N PRO A 106 15.90 15.39 -17.36
CA PRO A 106 16.85 16.11 -18.21
C PRO A 106 18.25 16.01 -17.61
N CYS A 107 19.25 15.79 -18.46
CA CYS A 107 20.64 15.63 -18.04
C CYS A 107 21.04 16.81 -17.14
N CYS A 108 21.59 16.51 -15.96
CA CYS A 108 21.97 17.45 -14.89
C CYS A 108 20.83 18.00 -14.01
N ALA A 109 19.58 17.55 -14.17
CA ALA A 109 18.52 17.81 -13.21
C ALA A 109 18.40 16.66 -12.19
N THR A 110 18.32 17.00 -10.90
CA THR A 110 17.86 16.04 -9.90
C THR A 110 16.37 15.79 -10.12
N ALA A 111 15.93 14.54 -10.10
CA ALA A 111 14.50 14.24 -10.18
C ALA A 111 13.76 14.92 -9.03
N ASP A 112 12.75 15.73 -9.34
CA ASP A 112 11.90 16.39 -8.35
C ASP A 112 11.22 15.36 -7.42
N VAL A 113 10.97 14.17 -7.94
CA VAL A 113 10.39 13.03 -7.22
C VAL A 113 11.27 11.81 -7.41
N THR A 114 11.83 11.29 -6.32
CA THR A 114 12.69 10.10 -6.38
C THR A 114 11.89 8.83 -6.73
N PRO A 115 12.53 7.82 -7.36
CA PRO A 115 11.90 6.51 -7.58
C PRO A 115 11.34 5.86 -6.32
N ILE A 116 11.92 6.17 -5.15
CA ILE A 116 11.45 5.70 -3.83
C ILE A 116 10.05 6.24 -3.51
N THR A 117 9.77 7.49 -3.87
CA THR A 117 8.44 8.07 -3.69
C THR A 117 7.41 7.33 -4.54
N TYR A 118 7.76 6.97 -5.79
CA TYR A 118 6.86 6.21 -6.66
C TYR A 118 6.62 4.77 -6.18
N ILE A 119 7.60 4.14 -5.51
CA ILE A 119 7.42 2.84 -4.83
C ILE A 119 6.30 2.93 -3.78
N VAL A 120 6.32 3.97 -2.95
CA VAL A 120 5.32 4.17 -1.90
C VAL A 120 3.96 4.51 -2.52
N ILE A 121 3.91 5.43 -3.48
CA ILE A 121 2.67 5.81 -4.18
C ILE A 121 2.03 4.59 -4.86
N GLY A 122 2.83 3.79 -5.58
CA GLY A 122 2.35 2.59 -6.25
C GLY A 122 1.74 1.58 -5.28
N ALA A 123 2.38 1.36 -4.12
CA ALA A 123 1.81 0.53 -3.07
C ALA A 123 0.50 1.10 -2.51
N ILE A 124 0.43 2.40 -2.23
CA ILE A 124 -0.79 3.04 -1.70
C ILE A 124 -1.96 2.86 -2.66
N VAL A 125 -1.74 3.14 -3.94
CA VAL A 125 -2.80 3.05 -4.96
C VAL A 125 -3.29 1.60 -5.06
N ALA A 126 -2.38 0.64 -5.21
CA ALA A 126 -2.73 -0.78 -5.35
C ALA A 126 -3.48 -1.32 -4.13
N THR A 127 -2.98 -1.05 -2.92
CA THR A 127 -3.63 -1.47 -1.67
C THR A 127 -4.97 -0.80 -1.42
N SER A 128 -5.12 0.48 -1.76
CA SER A 128 -6.41 1.19 -1.59
C SER A 128 -7.47 0.64 -2.54
N VAL A 129 -7.09 0.35 -3.80
CA VAL A 129 -7.97 -0.33 -4.76
C VAL A 129 -8.33 -1.72 -4.28
N ALA A 130 -7.35 -2.49 -3.79
CA ALA A 130 -7.62 -3.83 -3.24
C ALA A 130 -8.57 -3.78 -2.03
N ALA A 131 -8.38 -2.85 -1.10
CA ALA A 131 -9.25 -2.68 0.06
C ALA A 131 -10.69 -2.31 -0.34
N LEU A 132 -10.83 -1.43 -1.34
CA LEU A 132 -12.12 -1.07 -1.92
C LEU A 132 -12.82 -2.28 -2.55
N LEU A 133 -12.12 -3.05 -3.38
CA LEU A 133 -12.66 -4.26 -4.02
C LEU A 133 -13.06 -5.32 -2.99
N LEU A 134 -12.27 -5.51 -1.94
CA LEU A 134 -12.59 -6.43 -0.84
C LEU A 134 -13.85 -6.01 -0.07
N ASN A 135 -14.02 -4.71 0.18
CA ASN A 135 -15.22 -4.20 0.84
C ASN A 135 -16.46 -4.31 -0.06
N LEU A 136 -16.33 -4.01 -1.35
CA LEU A 136 -17.43 -4.12 -2.33
C LEU A 136 -17.86 -5.58 -2.54
N SER A 137 -16.89 -6.48 -2.73
CA SER A 137 -17.16 -7.92 -2.88
C SER A 137 -17.83 -8.51 -1.64
N HIS A 138 -17.41 -8.11 -0.44
CA HIS A 138 -18.07 -8.52 0.78
C HIS A 138 -19.54 -8.07 0.85
N ARG A 139 -19.82 -6.81 0.48
CA ARG A 139 -21.21 -6.30 0.43
C ARG A 139 -22.04 -7.02 -0.62
N ALA A 140 -21.48 -7.30 -1.79
CA ALA A 140 -22.16 -8.05 -2.85
C ALA A 140 -22.45 -9.50 -2.42
N LEU A 141 -21.50 -10.18 -1.78
CA LEU A 141 -21.69 -11.53 -1.26
C LEU A 141 -22.80 -11.61 -0.20
N LEU A 142 -22.91 -10.60 0.68
CA LEU A 142 -23.99 -10.54 1.67
C LEU A 142 -25.37 -10.34 1.04
N LEU A 143 -25.46 -9.65 -0.09
CA LEU A 143 -26.71 -9.49 -0.85
C LEU A 143 -27.13 -10.79 -1.54
N PHE A 144 -26.18 -11.57 -2.06
CA PHE A 144 -26.46 -12.86 -2.71
C PHE A 144 -26.79 -14.00 -1.72
N ARG A 145 -26.48 -13.82 -0.42
CA ARG A 145 -26.72 -14.84 0.62
C ARG A 145 -28.03 -14.63 1.40
N ARG A 146 -28.81 -13.60 1.04
CA ARG A 146 -30.20 -13.41 1.50
C ARG A 146 -31.15 -13.99 0.47
#